data_AF-A0A0K6IJ64-F1
#
_entry.id   AF-A0A0K6IJ64-F1
#
_cell.length_a   1.000
_cell.length_b   1.000
_cell.length_c   1.000
_cell.angle_alpha   90.00
_cell.angle_beta   90.00
_cell.angle_gamma   90.00
#
_symmetry.space_group_name_H-M   'P 1'
#
loop_
_entity.id
_entity.type
_entity.pdbx_description
1 polymer ?
#
loop_
_entity_poly.entity_id
_entity_poly.type
_entity_poly.pdbx_seq_one_letter_code
_entity_poly.pdbx_strand_id
1 'polypeptide(L)'
;MVILIGAGAFTLAGIYKGFIVVPRRSAVQFILTKLIACYLAVMAIVLSVFIVWSYHHVEQHRDNIATQLKSSVEAALRQSPDDVSKALEWLAIGTNLSQSEKVPLQAIAILSEEGHVLFAWPDAQQVADTNSLTFNVLNLKDSPFTLAIAFSETLLENVFTQDLWLFVVVFLCQLALLLILMKYLVRRGISRAFSSFMRELSLVNLRHPSPLQADSFLGQFGEYRQVLAGVNRVVLSLAKSRGELTEINLGLEKHIQEKTASLAERNEELLILNKQLSIIANTDSLTQVYNRTRFDVLFKEHVEHAKRRSTPLSILLVDLDDFKKVNDRFGHQAGDQVLKHAAQLIQTVVGEDGVVARWGGEEFAVLLPYFDLTKAEAKAESLRASVAKARFEEQEIKVTTSIGMAQLNQFETASQLLKRADDALYDAKGSGRNRVIIAYYEQNPTQLDLADGEFIEVFDAVSEPSQCVPGVSQKLPS
;
A
#
# COMPACT_ATOMS: atom_id res chain seq x y z
N MET A 1 -50.91 -12.48 -53.69
CA MET A 1 -50.97 -12.56 -52.21
C MET A 1 -50.17 -13.76 -51.63
N VAL A 2 -50.44 -15.01 -52.04
CA VAL A 2 -49.69 -16.22 -51.58
C VAL A 2 -48.19 -16.16 -51.91
N ILE A 3 -47.81 -15.55 -53.04
CA ILE A 3 -46.42 -15.41 -53.47
C ILE A 3 -45.61 -14.43 -52.59
N LEU A 4 -46.23 -13.36 -52.07
CA LEU A 4 -45.55 -12.38 -51.20
C LEU A 4 -45.33 -12.93 -49.78
N ILE A 5 -46.32 -13.66 -49.24
CA ILE A 5 -46.21 -14.33 -47.93
C ILE A 5 -45.20 -15.49 -48.03
N GLY A 6 -45.20 -16.21 -49.15
CA GLY A 6 -44.22 -17.26 -49.45
C GLY A 6 -42.78 -16.73 -49.58
N ALA A 7 -42.58 -15.58 -50.21
CA ALA A 7 -41.25 -14.95 -50.35
C ALA A 7 -40.67 -14.49 -49.00
N GLY A 8 -41.51 -13.92 -48.11
CA GLY A 8 -41.09 -13.56 -46.74
C GLY A 8 -40.66 -14.79 -45.92
N ALA A 9 -41.41 -15.89 -46.00
CA ALA A 9 -41.07 -17.14 -45.31
C ALA A 9 -39.80 -17.80 -45.89
N PHE A 10 -39.58 -17.74 -47.21
CA PHE A 10 -38.40 -18.31 -47.87
C PHE A 10 -37.11 -17.52 -47.54
N THR A 11 -37.19 -16.19 -47.42
CA THR A 11 -36.06 -15.37 -46.94
C THR A 11 -35.68 -15.68 -45.49
N LEU A 12 -36.65 -15.91 -44.61
CA LEU A 12 -36.43 -16.35 -43.23
C LEU A 12 -35.74 -17.72 -43.15
N ALA A 13 -36.16 -18.69 -43.99
CA ALA A 13 -35.57 -20.03 -44.04
C ALA A 13 -34.16 -20.05 -44.66
N GLY A 14 -33.90 -19.23 -45.69
CA GLY A 14 -32.57 -19.08 -46.32
C GLY A 14 -31.55 -18.43 -45.39
N ILE A 15 -31.95 -17.41 -44.61
CA ILE A 15 -31.14 -16.78 -43.56
C ILE A 15 -30.83 -17.77 -42.42
N TYR A 16 -31.71 -18.74 -42.16
CA TYR A 16 -31.48 -19.77 -41.14
C TYR A 16 -30.47 -20.84 -41.60
N LYS A 17 -30.49 -21.25 -42.87
CA LYS A 17 -29.62 -22.33 -43.41
C LYS A 17 -28.23 -21.86 -43.86
N GLY A 18 -28.06 -20.63 -44.36
CA GLY A 18 -26.74 -20.10 -44.77
C GLY A 18 -25.80 -19.72 -43.62
N PHE A 19 -26.21 -19.93 -42.36
CA PHE A 19 -25.53 -19.42 -41.15
C PHE A 19 -24.67 -20.45 -40.42
N ILE A 20 -24.55 -21.66 -40.97
CA ILE A 20 -23.80 -22.78 -40.40
C ILE A 20 -22.43 -22.80 -41.09
N VAL A 21 -21.38 -22.48 -40.32
CA VAL A 21 -19.94 -22.48 -40.66
C VAL A 21 -19.38 -21.25 -41.38
N VAL A 22 -19.04 -20.21 -40.60
CA VAL A 22 -17.90 -19.32 -40.90
C VAL A 22 -17.07 -19.16 -39.62
N PRO A 23 -15.74 -19.35 -39.62
CA PRO A 23 -14.99 -19.70 -38.40
C PRO A 23 -14.59 -18.54 -37.49
N ARG A 24 -14.89 -17.29 -37.85
CA ARG A 24 -14.49 -16.09 -37.08
C ARG A 24 -15.55 -15.01 -37.22
N ARG A 25 -16.54 -14.99 -36.31
CA ARG A 25 -17.48 -13.88 -36.24
C ARG A 25 -16.93 -12.80 -35.31
N SER A 26 -16.76 -11.59 -35.83
CA SER A 26 -16.67 -10.40 -34.97
C SER A 26 -18.00 -10.26 -34.21
N ALA A 27 -17.93 -9.98 -32.91
CA ALA A 27 -19.13 -9.75 -32.10
C ALA A 27 -20.03 -8.67 -32.72
N VAL A 28 -19.41 -7.61 -33.25
CA VAL A 28 -20.10 -6.51 -33.92
C VAL A 28 -20.80 -6.98 -35.18
N GLN A 29 -20.11 -7.73 -36.05
CA GLN A 29 -20.70 -8.26 -37.28
C GLN A 29 -21.86 -9.23 -36.99
N PHE A 30 -21.73 -10.09 -35.98
CA PHE A 30 -22.80 -11.01 -35.60
C PHE A 30 -24.05 -10.25 -35.11
N ILE A 31 -23.87 -9.29 -34.20
CA ILE A 31 -24.98 -8.48 -33.66
C ILE A 31 -25.62 -7.66 -34.78
N LEU A 32 -24.82 -6.98 -35.59
CA LEU A 32 -25.29 -6.12 -36.68
C LEU A 32 -26.08 -6.93 -37.73
N THR A 33 -25.58 -8.10 -38.12
CA THR A 33 -26.26 -8.94 -39.12
C THR A 33 -27.60 -9.46 -38.58
N LYS A 34 -27.66 -9.86 -37.31
CA LYS A 34 -28.92 -10.29 -36.68
C LYS A 34 -29.91 -9.15 -36.51
N LEU A 35 -29.42 -7.94 -36.21
CA LEU A 35 -30.23 -6.74 -36.12
C LEU A 35 -30.86 -6.39 -37.47
N ILE A 36 -30.05 -6.33 -38.53
CA ILE A 36 -30.53 -6.05 -39.89
C ILE A 36 -31.53 -7.11 -40.32
N ALA A 37 -31.24 -8.41 -40.11
CA ALA A 37 -32.16 -9.48 -40.47
C ALA A 37 -33.49 -9.41 -39.72
N CYS A 38 -33.47 -9.12 -38.43
CA CYS A 38 -34.68 -8.97 -37.62
C CYS A 38 -35.50 -7.74 -38.04
N TYR A 39 -34.82 -6.62 -38.29
CA TYR A 39 -35.44 -5.40 -38.81
C TYR A 39 -36.12 -5.63 -40.16
N LEU A 40 -35.43 -6.26 -41.12
CA LEU A 40 -35.99 -6.59 -42.44
C LEU A 40 -37.20 -7.53 -42.32
N ALA A 41 -37.14 -8.53 -41.44
CA ALA A 41 -38.24 -9.45 -41.22
C ALA A 41 -39.48 -8.74 -40.63
N VAL A 42 -39.29 -7.89 -39.62
CA VAL A 42 -40.38 -7.11 -39.03
C VAL A 42 -40.95 -6.14 -40.06
N MET A 43 -40.11 -5.44 -40.82
CA MET A 43 -40.53 -4.51 -41.86
C MET A 43 -41.35 -5.20 -42.95
N ALA A 44 -40.96 -6.40 -43.39
CA ALA A 44 -41.70 -7.18 -44.38
C ALA A 44 -43.09 -7.61 -43.89
N ILE A 45 -43.21 -8.03 -42.62
CA ILE A 45 -44.50 -8.40 -42.00
C ILE A 45 -45.42 -7.17 -41.97
N VAL A 46 -44.88 -6.03 -41.56
CA VAL A 46 -45.62 -4.78 -41.37
C VAL A 46 -46.11 -4.23 -42.70
N LEU A 47 -45.25 -4.23 -43.72
CA LEU A 47 -45.63 -3.85 -45.07
C LEU A 47 -46.73 -4.76 -45.63
N SER A 48 -46.63 -6.07 -45.36
CA SER A 48 -47.65 -7.03 -45.80
C SER A 48 -49.01 -6.80 -45.13
N VAL A 49 -49.02 -6.56 -43.81
CA VAL A 49 -50.25 -6.24 -43.07
C VAL A 49 -50.86 -4.92 -43.55
N PHE A 50 -50.03 -3.91 -43.81
CA PHE A 50 -50.48 -2.62 -44.32
C PHE A 50 -51.14 -2.74 -45.70
N ILE A 51 -50.52 -3.47 -46.63
CA ILE A 51 -51.07 -3.69 -47.97
C ILE A 51 -52.44 -4.39 -47.87
N VAL A 52 -52.56 -5.41 -47.01
CA VAL A 52 -53.82 -6.15 -46.83
C VAL A 52 -54.90 -5.27 -46.19
N TRP A 53 -54.54 -4.53 -45.13
CA TRP A 53 -55.47 -3.65 -44.44
C TRP A 53 -55.95 -2.51 -45.35
N SER A 54 -55.03 -1.87 -46.09
CA SER A 54 -55.36 -0.82 -47.06
C SER A 54 -56.26 -1.34 -48.18
N TYR A 55 -55.98 -2.52 -48.72
CA TYR A 55 -56.85 -3.16 -49.72
C TYR A 55 -58.25 -3.42 -49.18
N HIS A 56 -58.36 -3.96 -47.96
CA HIS A 56 -59.65 -4.19 -47.32
C HIS A 56 -60.39 -2.88 -47.03
N HIS A 57 -59.66 -1.83 -46.63
CA HIS A 57 -60.23 -0.52 -46.34
C HIS A 57 -60.78 0.14 -47.61
N VAL A 58 -60.07 0.03 -48.74
CA VAL A 58 -60.57 0.47 -50.06
C VAL A 58 -61.82 -0.31 -50.46
N GLU A 59 -61.82 -1.63 -50.31
CA GLU A 59 -62.98 -2.44 -50.69
C GLU A 59 -64.21 -2.13 -49.84
N GLN A 60 -64.04 -1.94 -48.51
CA GLN A 60 -65.12 -1.47 -47.64
C GLN A 60 -65.67 -0.11 -48.08
N HIS A 61 -64.82 0.83 -48.49
CA HIS A 61 -65.28 2.11 -49.02
C HIS A 61 -66.06 1.94 -50.33
N ARG A 62 -65.61 1.06 -51.24
CA ARG A 62 -66.33 0.74 -52.47
C ARG A 62 -67.71 0.14 -52.19
N ASP A 63 -67.79 -0.84 -51.29
CA ASP A 63 -69.05 -1.50 -50.92
C ASP A 63 -70.03 -0.55 -50.23
N ASN A 64 -69.55 0.30 -49.31
CA ASN A 64 -70.38 1.29 -48.62
C ASN A 64 -71.00 2.27 -49.61
N ILE A 65 -70.20 2.82 -50.53
CA ILE A 65 -70.67 3.76 -51.55
C ILE A 65 -71.61 3.07 -52.52
N ALA A 66 -71.26 1.87 -52.97
CA ALA A 66 -72.10 1.11 -53.87
C ALA A 66 -73.48 0.81 -53.24
N THR A 67 -73.52 0.51 -51.95
CA THR A 67 -74.77 0.31 -51.19
C THR A 67 -75.56 1.61 -51.03
N GLN A 68 -74.90 2.73 -50.72
CA GLN A 68 -75.54 4.04 -50.67
C GLN A 68 -76.11 4.45 -52.04
N LEU A 69 -75.37 4.20 -53.12
CA LEU A 69 -75.80 4.50 -54.48
C LEU A 69 -76.99 3.62 -54.87
N LYS A 70 -76.92 2.31 -54.59
CA LYS A 70 -78.02 1.37 -54.79
C LYS A 70 -79.29 1.84 -54.09
N SER A 71 -79.21 2.18 -52.80
CA SER A 71 -80.38 2.63 -52.04
C SER A 71 -80.94 3.95 -52.56
N SER A 72 -80.10 4.86 -53.04
CA SER A 72 -80.51 6.12 -53.67
C SER A 72 -81.24 5.89 -55.00
N VAL A 73 -80.73 4.97 -55.84
CA VAL A 73 -81.34 4.54 -57.11
C VAL A 73 -82.68 3.83 -56.85
N GLU A 74 -82.75 2.92 -55.88
CA GLU A 74 -84.00 2.26 -55.49
C GLU A 74 -85.08 3.24 -54.97
N ALA A 75 -84.68 4.19 -54.12
CA ALA A 75 -85.59 5.19 -53.59
C ALA A 75 -86.20 6.06 -54.69
N ALA A 76 -85.41 6.37 -55.71
CA ALA A 76 -85.84 7.21 -56.80
C ALA A 76 -86.70 6.43 -57.83
N LEU A 77 -86.43 5.13 -58.08
CA LEU A 77 -87.27 4.25 -58.94
C LEU A 77 -88.70 4.16 -58.42
N ARG A 78 -88.87 4.17 -57.09
CA ARG A 78 -90.20 4.12 -56.45
C ARG A 78 -91.03 5.37 -56.67
N GLN A 79 -90.42 6.53 -56.92
CA GLN A 79 -91.15 7.80 -57.04
C GLN A 79 -91.69 8.07 -58.45
N SER A 80 -91.15 7.44 -59.50
CA SER A 80 -91.62 7.62 -60.89
C SER A 80 -91.28 6.42 -61.77
N PRO A 81 -92.22 5.49 -61.96
CA PRO A 81 -91.96 4.23 -62.67
C PRO A 81 -91.77 4.40 -64.19
N ASP A 82 -92.48 5.31 -64.86
CA ASP A 82 -92.59 5.27 -66.32
C ASP A 82 -91.64 6.20 -67.10
N ASP A 83 -90.74 6.94 -66.43
CA ASP A 83 -89.94 7.97 -67.11
C ASP A 83 -88.43 7.82 -66.88
N VAL A 84 -87.76 7.23 -67.88
CA VAL A 84 -86.30 7.09 -67.95
C VAL A 84 -85.60 8.46 -67.96
N SER A 85 -86.27 9.56 -68.31
CA SER A 85 -85.67 10.91 -68.22
C SER A 85 -85.36 11.32 -66.78
N LYS A 86 -86.02 10.75 -65.75
CA LYS A 86 -85.62 10.98 -64.35
C LYS A 86 -84.33 10.28 -63.97
N ALA A 87 -83.90 9.26 -64.71
CA ALA A 87 -82.58 8.66 -64.53
C ALA A 87 -81.43 9.68 -64.76
N LEU A 88 -81.68 10.76 -65.52
CA LEU A 88 -80.74 11.89 -65.66
C LEU A 88 -80.57 12.71 -64.36
N GLU A 89 -81.60 12.83 -63.52
CA GLU A 89 -81.51 13.45 -62.19
C GLU A 89 -80.71 12.58 -61.20
N TRP A 90 -80.70 11.26 -61.40
CA TRP A 90 -80.07 10.32 -60.49
C TRP A 90 -78.57 10.22 -60.72
N LEU A 91 -78.13 10.54 -61.94
CA LEU A 91 -76.73 10.83 -62.23
C LEU A 91 -76.23 12.05 -61.45
N ALA A 92 -77.04 13.11 -61.29
CA ALA A 92 -76.65 14.27 -60.50
C ALA A 92 -76.41 13.90 -59.02
N ILE A 93 -77.15 12.90 -58.50
CA ILE A 93 -76.96 12.31 -57.16
C ILE A 93 -75.67 11.47 -57.11
N GLY A 94 -75.42 10.60 -58.10
CA GLY A 94 -74.18 9.82 -58.18
C GLY A 94 -72.92 10.68 -58.31
N THR A 95 -72.98 11.78 -59.06
CA THR A 95 -71.87 12.73 -59.19
C THR A 95 -71.66 13.58 -57.94
N ASN A 96 -72.72 13.96 -57.20
CA ASN A 96 -72.59 14.67 -55.93
C ASN A 96 -72.08 13.77 -54.79
N LEU A 97 -72.51 12.51 -54.74
CA LEU A 97 -72.00 11.49 -53.80
C LEU A 97 -70.51 11.21 -54.02
N SER A 98 -70.09 11.11 -55.29
CA SER A 98 -68.68 10.98 -55.66
C SER A 98 -67.82 12.17 -55.19
N GLN A 99 -68.36 13.40 -55.28
CA GLN A 99 -67.68 14.60 -54.81
C GLN A 99 -67.66 14.75 -53.28
N SER A 100 -68.73 14.36 -52.57
CA SER A 100 -68.79 14.49 -51.11
C SER A 100 -67.95 13.45 -50.38
N GLU A 101 -67.88 12.20 -50.87
CA GLU A 101 -67.10 11.13 -50.24
C GLU A 101 -65.69 10.94 -50.82
N LYS A 102 -65.25 11.84 -51.72
CA LYS A 102 -63.91 11.81 -52.38
C LYS A 102 -63.60 10.49 -53.10
N VAL A 103 -64.62 9.82 -53.63
CA VAL A 103 -64.45 8.56 -54.37
C VAL A 103 -64.73 8.79 -55.84
N PRO A 104 -63.71 8.79 -56.70
CA PRO A 104 -63.88 9.04 -58.12
C PRO A 104 -64.58 7.85 -58.78
N LEU A 105 -65.84 8.06 -59.20
CA LEU A 105 -66.57 7.10 -60.02
C LEU A 105 -66.04 7.16 -61.46
N GLN A 106 -65.75 6.00 -62.04
CA GLN A 106 -65.26 5.89 -63.42
C GLN A 106 -66.42 5.75 -64.39
N ALA A 107 -67.39 4.87 -64.09
CA ALA A 107 -68.58 4.69 -64.91
C ALA A 107 -69.74 4.04 -64.12
N ILE A 108 -70.98 4.24 -64.56
CA ILE A 108 -72.19 3.63 -64.00
C ILE A 108 -73.07 3.18 -65.17
N ALA A 109 -73.60 1.95 -65.14
CA ALA A 109 -74.57 1.46 -66.11
C ALA A 109 -75.77 0.77 -65.46
N ILE A 110 -76.92 0.84 -66.12
CA ILE A 110 -78.13 0.07 -65.80
C ILE A 110 -78.37 -0.89 -66.96
N LEU A 111 -78.48 -2.17 -66.64
CA LEU A 111 -78.64 -3.26 -67.59
C LEU A 111 -80.03 -3.90 -67.40
N SER A 112 -80.63 -4.32 -68.50
CA SER A 112 -81.84 -5.16 -68.51
C SER A 112 -81.53 -6.59 -68.05
N GLU A 113 -82.57 -7.40 -67.81
CA GLU A 113 -82.46 -8.83 -67.47
C GLU A 113 -81.68 -9.63 -68.53
N GLU A 114 -81.80 -9.25 -69.81
CA GLU A 114 -81.06 -9.87 -70.93
C GLU A 114 -79.63 -9.31 -71.08
N GLY A 115 -79.18 -8.44 -70.16
CA GLY A 115 -77.86 -7.85 -70.16
C GLY A 115 -77.68 -6.66 -71.11
N HIS A 116 -78.74 -6.23 -71.82
CA HIS A 116 -78.68 -5.03 -72.66
C HIS A 116 -78.51 -3.78 -71.81
N VAL A 117 -77.57 -2.91 -72.20
CA VAL A 117 -77.34 -1.61 -71.58
C VAL A 117 -78.55 -0.72 -71.85
N LEU A 118 -79.33 -0.45 -70.80
CA LEU A 118 -80.43 0.50 -70.84
C LEU A 118 -79.90 1.92 -70.67
N PHE A 119 -78.84 2.06 -69.87
CA PHE A 119 -78.21 3.33 -69.60
C PHE A 119 -76.73 3.13 -69.24
N ALA A 120 -75.85 4.05 -69.65
CA ALA A 120 -74.48 4.10 -69.16
C ALA A 120 -73.92 5.52 -69.18
N TRP A 121 -73.05 5.81 -68.21
CA TRP A 121 -72.32 7.07 -68.10
C TRP A 121 -70.86 6.78 -67.71
N PRO A 122 -69.86 7.47 -68.30
CA PRO A 122 -69.97 8.39 -69.43
C PRO A 122 -70.15 7.69 -70.79
N ASP A 123 -69.79 6.40 -70.89
CA ASP A 123 -69.91 5.59 -72.12
C ASP A 123 -70.21 4.11 -71.79
N ALA A 124 -71.07 3.46 -72.58
CA ALA A 124 -71.57 2.10 -72.36
C ALA A 124 -70.50 1.00 -72.52
N GLN A 125 -69.49 1.24 -73.35
CA GLN A 125 -68.42 0.28 -73.56
C GLN A 125 -67.44 0.18 -72.38
N GLN A 126 -67.30 1.22 -71.55
CA GLN A 126 -66.32 1.21 -70.46
C GLN A 126 -66.72 0.34 -69.25
N VAL A 127 -68.01 0.10 -69.04
CA VAL A 127 -68.51 -0.69 -67.88
C VAL A 127 -68.36 -2.20 -68.10
N ALA A 128 -68.41 -2.65 -69.36
CA ALA A 128 -68.32 -4.06 -69.73
C ALA A 128 -66.88 -4.63 -69.63
N ASP A 129 -65.87 -3.76 -69.77
CA ASP A 129 -64.45 -4.17 -69.79
C ASP A 129 -63.69 -3.92 -68.47
N THR A 130 -64.38 -3.49 -67.41
CA THR A 130 -63.73 -3.15 -66.12
C THR A 130 -64.34 -3.88 -64.92
N ASN A 131 -63.55 -3.97 -63.84
CA ASN A 131 -63.80 -4.64 -62.57
C ASN A 131 -64.95 -3.97 -61.78
N SER A 132 -66.16 -4.03 -62.34
CA SER A 132 -67.37 -3.32 -61.89
C SER A 132 -68.16 -4.16 -60.88
N LEU A 133 -68.72 -3.48 -59.87
CA LEU A 133 -69.63 -4.08 -58.89
C LEU A 133 -71.05 -4.04 -59.46
N THR A 134 -71.69 -5.20 -59.57
CA THR A 134 -73.06 -5.33 -60.10
C THR A 134 -74.06 -5.65 -58.98
N PHE A 135 -75.20 -4.98 -59.02
CA PHE A 135 -76.27 -5.14 -58.05
C PHE A 135 -77.59 -5.37 -58.77
N ASN A 136 -78.31 -6.41 -58.38
CA ASN A 136 -79.69 -6.58 -58.83
C ASN A 136 -80.59 -5.60 -58.08
N VAL A 137 -81.29 -4.78 -58.84
CA VAL A 137 -82.25 -3.78 -58.38
C VAL A 137 -83.60 -4.12 -59.03
N LEU A 138 -84.58 -4.46 -58.22
CA LEU A 138 -85.95 -4.70 -58.70
C LEU A 138 -86.72 -3.39 -58.65
N ASN A 139 -87.23 -2.93 -59.81
CA ASN A 139 -88.64 -2.56 -59.99
C ASN A 139 -88.95 -1.97 -61.39
N LEU A 140 -89.74 -2.68 -62.18
CA LEU A 140 -90.87 -2.23 -63.01
C LEU A 140 -91.50 -3.50 -63.60
N LYS A 141 -92.76 -3.82 -63.25
CA LYS A 141 -93.46 -5.05 -63.67
C LYS A 141 -92.71 -6.37 -63.37
N ASP A 142 -92.15 -6.50 -62.17
CA ASP A 142 -91.41 -7.70 -61.72
C ASP A 142 -90.16 -8.09 -62.56
N SER A 143 -89.71 -7.23 -63.47
CA SER A 143 -88.46 -7.46 -64.21
C SER A 143 -87.24 -6.96 -63.43
N PRO A 144 -86.22 -7.80 -63.20
CA PRO A 144 -84.97 -7.39 -62.54
C PRO A 144 -84.10 -6.53 -63.48
N PHE A 145 -83.53 -5.45 -62.94
CA PHE A 145 -82.46 -4.69 -63.59
C PHE A 145 -81.14 -4.87 -62.83
N THR A 146 -80.02 -4.70 -63.51
CA THR A 146 -78.69 -4.79 -62.91
C THR A 146 -77.99 -3.44 -62.97
N LEU A 147 -77.68 -2.87 -61.80
CA LEU A 147 -76.86 -1.66 -61.67
C LEU A 147 -75.39 -2.06 -61.61
N ALA A 148 -74.57 -1.62 -62.56
CA ALA A 148 -73.13 -1.84 -62.61
C ALA A 148 -72.40 -0.53 -62.29
N ILE A 149 -71.46 -0.56 -61.34
CA ILE A 149 -70.68 0.60 -60.89
C ILE A 149 -69.19 0.30 -61.05
N ALA A 150 -68.47 1.14 -61.78
CA ALA A 150 -67.03 1.10 -61.94
C ALA A 150 -66.37 2.27 -61.19
N PHE A 151 -65.31 1.97 -60.44
CA PHE A 151 -64.56 2.95 -59.63
C PHE A 151 -63.21 3.24 -60.29
N SER A 152 -62.72 4.48 -60.20
CA SER A 152 -61.41 4.86 -60.75
C SER A 152 -60.25 4.33 -59.89
N GLU A 153 -59.15 3.96 -60.55
CA GLU A 153 -57.89 3.56 -59.88
C GLU A 153 -57.28 4.65 -58.99
N THR A 154 -57.65 5.92 -59.20
CA THR A 154 -57.23 7.06 -58.35
C THR A 154 -57.79 7.01 -56.92
N LEU A 155 -58.80 6.17 -56.67
CA LEU A 155 -59.29 5.88 -55.32
C LEU A 155 -58.20 5.22 -54.45
N LEU A 156 -57.39 4.33 -55.04
CA LEU A 156 -56.28 3.69 -54.33
C LEU A 156 -55.31 4.77 -53.83
N GLU A 157 -54.84 5.67 -54.70
CA GLU A 157 -53.83 6.67 -54.31
C GLU A 157 -54.26 7.58 -53.14
N ASN A 158 -55.53 7.98 -53.11
CA ASN A 158 -56.05 8.85 -52.05
C ASN A 158 -56.23 8.14 -50.70
N VAL A 159 -56.66 6.87 -50.69
CA VAL A 159 -56.77 6.09 -49.45
C VAL A 159 -55.38 5.74 -48.92
N PHE A 160 -54.46 5.32 -49.80
CA PHE A 160 -53.08 5.00 -49.44
C PHE A 160 -52.34 6.19 -48.81
N THR A 161 -52.57 7.42 -49.29
CA THR A 161 -51.91 8.63 -48.74
C THR A 161 -52.45 9.06 -47.39
N GLN A 162 -53.75 8.87 -47.12
CA GLN A 162 -54.34 9.17 -45.81
C GLN A 162 -53.86 8.21 -44.72
N ASP A 163 -53.71 6.93 -45.08
CA ASP A 163 -53.32 5.87 -44.15
C ASP A 163 -51.81 5.78 -43.89
N LEU A 164 -51.00 6.44 -44.73
CA LEU A 164 -49.54 6.42 -44.65
C LEU A 164 -49.01 6.90 -43.29
N TRP A 165 -49.66 7.89 -42.67
CA TRP A 165 -49.23 8.42 -41.37
C TRP A 165 -49.36 7.40 -40.24
N LEU A 166 -50.46 6.62 -40.20
CA LEU A 166 -50.65 5.59 -39.20
C LEU A 166 -49.58 4.49 -39.33
N PHE A 167 -49.24 4.13 -40.58
CA PHE A 167 -48.17 3.19 -40.87
C PHE A 167 -46.80 3.67 -40.35
N VAL A 168 -46.45 4.93 -40.60
CA VAL A 168 -45.19 5.51 -40.10
C VAL A 168 -45.11 5.44 -38.57
N VAL A 169 -46.21 5.74 -37.87
CA VAL A 169 -46.26 5.68 -36.39
C VAL A 169 -46.08 4.25 -35.90
N VAL A 170 -46.80 3.27 -36.46
CA VAL A 170 -46.66 1.85 -36.09
C VAL A 170 -45.24 1.35 -36.32
N PHE A 171 -44.65 1.72 -37.46
CA PHE A 171 -43.28 1.38 -37.81
C PHE A 171 -42.27 1.95 -36.79
N LEU A 172 -42.39 3.21 -36.39
CA LEU A 172 -41.51 3.83 -35.39
C LEU A 172 -41.65 3.16 -34.02
N CYS A 173 -42.87 2.83 -33.58
CA CYS A 173 -43.11 2.11 -32.33
C CYS A 173 -42.46 0.72 -32.32
N GLN A 174 -42.54 -0.01 -33.43
CA GLN A 174 -41.90 -1.32 -33.56
C GLN A 174 -40.38 -1.24 -33.62
N LEU A 175 -39.84 -0.23 -34.31
CA LEU A 175 -38.40 0.04 -34.29
C LEU A 175 -37.91 0.31 -32.87
N ALA A 176 -38.64 1.11 -32.10
CA ALA A 176 -38.35 1.36 -30.69
C ALA A 176 -38.39 0.07 -29.85
N LEU A 177 -39.40 -0.77 -30.03
CA LEU A 177 -39.52 -2.06 -29.33
C LEU A 177 -38.36 -3.01 -29.68
N LEU A 178 -37.98 -3.09 -30.96
CA LEU A 178 -36.83 -3.87 -31.42
C LEU A 178 -35.53 -3.40 -30.75
N LEU A 179 -35.32 -2.08 -30.67
CA LEU A 179 -34.15 -1.49 -29.99
C LEU A 179 -34.15 -1.78 -28.49
N ILE A 180 -35.31 -1.74 -27.82
CA ILE A 180 -35.45 -2.09 -26.40
C ILE A 180 -35.13 -3.57 -26.17
N LEU A 181 -35.70 -4.47 -26.98
CA LEU A 181 -35.44 -5.90 -26.89
C LEU A 181 -33.96 -6.20 -27.13
N MET A 182 -33.34 -5.54 -28.10
CA MET A 182 -31.91 -5.67 -28.38
C MET A 182 -31.08 -5.19 -27.20
N LYS A 183 -31.37 -4.00 -26.64
CA LYS A 183 -30.70 -3.49 -25.43
C LYS A 183 -30.79 -4.49 -24.28
N TYR A 184 -31.96 -5.11 -24.10
CA TYR A 184 -32.16 -6.15 -23.09
C TYR A 184 -31.32 -7.41 -23.36
N LEU A 185 -31.32 -7.94 -24.58
CA LEU A 185 -30.55 -9.14 -24.95
C LEU A 185 -29.04 -8.92 -24.81
N VAL A 186 -28.53 -7.78 -25.29
CA VAL A 186 -27.12 -7.39 -25.18
C VAL A 186 -26.73 -7.26 -23.71
N ARG A 187 -27.52 -6.53 -22.91
CA ARG A 187 -27.28 -6.38 -21.47
C ARG A 187 -27.25 -7.74 -20.78
N ARG A 188 -28.23 -8.62 -21.08
CA ARG A 188 -28.37 -9.92 -20.43
C ARG A 188 -27.23 -10.89 -20.80
N GLY A 189 -26.74 -10.86 -22.04
CA GLY A 189 -25.62 -11.69 -22.50
C GLY A 189 -24.27 -11.21 -21.98
N ILE A 190 -23.95 -9.93 -22.21
CA ILE A 190 -22.65 -9.34 -21.83
C ILE A 190 -22.49 -9.31 -20.30
N SER A 191 -23.53 -8.87 -19.57
CA SER A 191 -23.43 -8.76 -18.11
C SER A 191 -23.17 -10.11 -17.45
N ARG A 192 -23.81 -11.19 -17.93
CA ARG A 192 -23.59 -12.54 -17.39
C ARG A 192 -22.17 -13.01 -17.67
N ALA A 193 -21.73 -12.92 -18.91
CA ALA A 193 -20.41 -13.41 -19.29
C ALA A 193 -19.28 -12.59 -18.63
N PHE A 194 -19.44 -11.27 -18.52
CA PHE A 194 -18.50 -10.42 -17.80
C PHE A 194 -18.47 -10.73 -16.30
N SER A 195 -19.63 -10.98 -15.68
CA SER A 195 -19.67 -11.38 -14.27
C SER A 195 -18.98 -12.73 -14.01
N SER A 196 -19.12 -13.70 -14.94
CA SER A 196 -18.43 -14.98 -14.84
C SER A 196 -16.92 -14.81 -14.98
N PHE A 197 -16.47 -14.03 -15.97
CA PHE A 197 -15.07 -13.70 -16.16
C PHE A 197 -14.46 -12.99 -14.94
N MET A 198 -15.14 -11.98 -14.39
CA MET A 198 -14.69 -11.26 -13.20
C MET A 198 -14.60 -12.18 -11.97
N ARG A 199 -15.56 -13.10 -11.81
CA ARG A 199 -15.53 -14.09 -10.74
C ARG A 199 -14.33 -15.03 -10.90
N GLU A 200 -14.08 -15.57 -12.08
CA GLU A 200 -12.91 -16.42 -12.33
C GLU A 200 -11.60 -15.65 -12.08
N LEU A 201 -11.50 -14.39 -12.54
CA LEU A 201 -10.34 -13.54 -12.32
C LEU A 201 -10.09 -13.27 -10.82
N SER A 202 -11.15 -13.05 -10.05
CA SER A 202 -11.04 -12.84 -8.59
C SER A 202 -10.58 -14.09 -7.82
N LEU A 203 -10.78 -15.28 -8.39
CA LEU A 203 -10.40 -16.56 -7.81
C LEU A 203 -9.04 -17.07 -8.29
N VAL A 204 -8.35 -16.33 -9.17
CA VAL A 204 -7.03 -16.70 -9.66
C VAL A 204 -6.04 -16.77 -8.50
N ASN A 205 -5.58 -17.99 -8.22
CA ASN A 205 -4.54 -18.24 -7.24
C ASN A 205 -3.18 -18.26 -7.94
N LEU A 206 -2.35 -17.25 -7.68
CA LEU A 206 -0.99 -17.19 -8.26
C LEU A 206 -0.07 -18.32 -7.79
N ARG A 207 -0.44 -19.10 -6.75
CA ARG A 207 0.28 -20.32 -6.37
C ARG A 207 0.02 -21.48 -7.32
N HIS A 208 -1.17 -21.53 -7.93
CA HIS A 208 -1.58 -22.55 -8.89
C HIS A 208 -2.32 -21.87 -10.04
N PRO A 209 -1.60 -21.24 -10.98
CA PRO A 209 -2.23 -20.48 -12.05
C PRO A 209 -2.94 -21.42 -13.02
N SER A 210 -4.26 -21.53 -12.90
CA SER A 210 -5.11 -22.16 -13.90
C SER A 210 -5.50 -21.12 -14.95
N PRO A 211 -5.40 -21.45 -16.26
CA PRO A 211 -5.86 -20.53 -17.29
C PRO A 211 -7.36 -20.28 -17.16
N LEU A 212 -7.75 -19.01 -17.27
CA LEU A 212 -9.15 -18.59 -17.31
C LEU A 212 -9.83 -19.24 -18.52
N GLN A 213 -11.04 -19.74 -18.31
CA GLN A 213 -11.78 -20.44 -19.35
C GLN A 213 -12.69 -19.49 -20.11
N ALA A 214 -12.94 -19.83 -21.38
CA ALA A 214 -13.84 -19.03 -22.19
C ALA A 214 -15.30 -19.37 -21.83
N ASP A 215 -16.10 -18.34 -21.54
CA ASP A 215 -17.55 -18.49 -21.42
C ASP A 215 -18.16 -19.03 -22.73
N SER A 216 -19.22 -19.86 -22.61
CA SER A 216 -19.82 -20.56 -23.75
C SER A 216 -20.43 -19.63 -24.81
N PHE A 217 -20.83 -18.42 -24.42
CA PHE A 217 -21.35 -17.40 -25.32
C PHE A 217 -20.24 -16.50 -25.86
N LEU A 218 -19.45 -15.85 -24.98
CA LEU A 218 -18.42 -14.91 -25.44
C LEU A 218 -17.22 -15.59 -26.10
N GLY A 219 -16.94 -16.85 -25.78
CA GLY A 219 -15.87 -17.65 -26.38
C GLY A 219 -16.02 -17.90 -27.88
N GLN A 220 -17.20 -17.65 -28.45
CA GLN A 220 -17.46 -17.72 -29.88
C GLN A 220 -16.88 -16.53 -30.64
N PHE A 221 -16.64 -15.41 -29.95
CA PHE A 221 -16.12 -14.18 -30.54
C PHE A 221 -14.59 -14.13 -30.50
N GLY A 222 -13.98 -13.75 -31.62
CA GLY A 222 -12.53 -13.67 -31.74
C GLY A 222 -11.91 -12.64 -30.80
N GLU A 223 -12.58 -11.50 -30.63
CA GLU A 223 -12.10 -10.39 -29.79
C GLU A 223 -12.01 -10.78 -28.32
N TYR A 224 -13.02 -11.49 -27.80
CA TYR A 224 -13.02 -11.97 -26.43
C TYR A 224 -11.89 -13.00 -26.19
N ARG A 225 -11.70 -13.95 -27.12
CA ARG A 225 -10.60 -14.93 -27.02
C ARG A 225 -9.23 -14.26 -27.02
N GLN A 226 -9.06 -13.18 -27.78
CA GLN A 226 -7.80 -12.43 -27.81
C GLN A 226 -7.53 -11.73 -26.47
N VAL A 227 -8.55 -11.11 -25.87
CA VAL A 227 -8.45 -10.51 -24.53
C VAL A 227 -8.15 -11.57 -23.48
N LEU A 228 -8.88 -12.69 -23.48
CA LEU A 228 -8.67 -13.81 -22.57
C LEU A 228 -7.25 -14.37 -22.65
N ALA A 229 -6.72 -14.55 -23.87
CA ALA A 229 -5.34 -14.98 -24.08
C ALA A 229 -4.31 -13.94 -23.61
N GLY A 230 -4.61 -12.64 -23.72
CA GLY A 230 -3.81 -11.56 -23.16
C GLY A 230 -3.76 -11.62 -21.63
N VAL A 231 -4.92 -11.74 -20.98
CA VAL A 231 -5.03 -11.83 -19.52
C VAL A 231 -4.34 -13.08 -19.00
N ASN A 232 -4.55 -14.25 -19.62
CA ASN A 232 -3.86 -15.48 -19.23
C ASN A 232 -2.33 -15.36 -19.31
N ARG A 233 -1.79 -14.68 -20.33
CA ARG A 233 -0.34 -14.41 -20.41
C ARG A 233 0.16 -13.57 -19.23
N VAL A 234 -0.58 -12.52 -18.87
CA VAL A 234 -0.22 -11.67 -17.71
C VAL A 234 -0.29 -12.46 -16.41
N VAL A 235 -1.35 -13.23 -16.18
CA VAL A 235 -1.51 -14.07 -14.98
C VAL A 235 -0.36 -15.06 -14.83
N LEU A 236 0.01 -15.75 -15.91
CA LEU A 236 1.13 -16.71 -15.90
C LEU A 236 2.48 -16.01 -15.68
N SER A 237 2.70 -14.86 -16.31
CA SER A 237 3.92 -14.05 -16.09
C SER A 237 4.04 -13.60 -14.63
N LEU A 238 2.95 -13.13 -14.02
CA LEU A 238 2.93 -12.72 -12.62
C LEU A 238 3.19 -13.89 -11.67
N ALA A 239 2.60 -15.06 -11.94
CA ALA A 239 2.86 -16.27 -11.15
C ALA A 239 4.34 -16.67 -11.22
N LYS A 240 4.95 -16.60 -12.42
CA LYS A 240 6.38 -16.87 -12.61
C LYS A 240 7.26 -15.89 -11.83
N SER A 241 7.06 -14.57 -12.01
CA SER A 241 7.86 -13.55 -11.32
C SER A 241 7.72 -13.62 -9.79
N ARG A 242 6.55 -14.01 -9.28
CA ARG A 242 6.35 -14.26 -7.85
C ARG A 242 7.17 -15.45 -7.36
N GLY A 243 7.25 -16.53 -8.14
CA GLY A 243 8.09 -17.70 -7.82
C GLY A 243 9.56 -17.33 -7.69
N GLU A 244 10.09 -16.62 -8.70
CA GLU A 244 11.47 -16.10 -8.72
C GLU A 244 11.75 -15.19 -7.51
N LEU A 245 10.83 -14.27 -7.19
CA LEU A 245 10.97 -13.38 -6.03
C LEU A 245 11.00 -14.15 -4.70
N THR A 246 10.23 -15.22 -4.60
CA THR A 246 10.18 -16.07 -3.39
C THR A 246 11.51 -16.81 -3.21
N GLU A 247 12.09 -17.30 -4.30
CA GLU A 247 13.40 -17.98 -4.29
C GLU A 247 14.54 -17.01 -3.92
N ILE A 248 14.54 -15.80 -4.50
CA ILE A 248 15.52 -14.75 -4.17
C ILE A 248 15.42 -14.35 -2.70
N ASN A 249 14.21 -14.13 -2.19
CA ASN A 249 14.02 -13.75 -0.78
C ASN A 249 14.53 -14.84 0.17
N LEU A 250 14.24 -16.11 -0.11
CA LEU A 250 14.73 -17.23 0.69
C LEU A 250 16.27 -17.30 0.68
N GLY A 251 16.89 -17.09 -0.49
CA GLY A 251 18.35 -17.04 -0.61
C GLY A 251 18.97 -15.87 0.15
N LEU A 252 18.34 -14.69 0.09
CA LEU A 252 18.79 -13.50 0.79
C LEU A 252 18.66 -13.66 2.32
N GLU A 253 17.54 -14.19 2.81
CA GLU A 253 17.34 -14.46 4.23
C GLU A 253 18.40 -15.41 4.77
N LYS A 254 18.71 -16.48 4.03
CA LYS A 254 19.81 -17.39 4.37
C LYS A 254 21.16 -16.68 4.43
N HIS A 255 21.47 -15.85 3.43
CA HIS A 255 22.74 -15.12 3.40
C HIS A 255 22.86 -14.12 4.55
N ILE A 256 21.77 -13.42 4.87
CA ILE A 256 21.70 -12.52 6.03
C ILE A 256 21.98 -13.32 7.31
N GLN A 257 21.31 -14.45 7.51
CA GLN A 257 21.48 -15.27 8.71
C GLN A 257 22.94 -15.76 8.87
N GLU A 258 23.56 -16.25 7.80
CA GLU A 258 24.97 -16.67 7.79
C GLU A 258 25.91 -15.51 8.14
N LYS A 259 25.70 -14.34 7.53
CA LYS A 259 26.52 -13.15 7.81
C LYS A 259 26.34 -12.65 9.24
N THR A 260 25.12 -12.62 9.75
CA THR A 260 24.83 -12.18 11.12
C THR A 260 25.49 -13.10 12.15
N ALA A 261 25.39 -14.42 11.98
CA ALA A 261 26.05 -15.38 12.87
C ALA A 261 27.58 -15.21 12.86
N SER A 262 28.15 -15.04 11.67
CA SER A 262 29.60 -14.90 11.52
C SER A 262 30.13 -13.54 12.02
N LEU A 263 29.31 -12.48 12.03
CA LEU A 263 29.66 -11.21 12.68
C LEU A 263 29.60 -11.32 14.20
N ALA A 264 28.63 -12.05 14.75
CA ALA A 264 28.52 -12.25 16.19
C ALA A 264 29.76 -12.95 16.76
N GLU A 265 30.22 -14.01 16.11
CA GLU A 265 31.45 -14.75 16.47
C GLU A 265 32.68 -13.83 16.50
N ARG A 266 32.87 -13.01 15.46
CA ARG A 266 34.03 -12.09 15.38
C ARG A 266 33.97 -10.99 16.43
N ASN A 267 32.78 -10.49 16.76
CA ASN A 267 32.64 -9.51 17.84
C ASN A 267 33.02 -10.10 19.20
N GLU A 268 32.66 -11.36 19.47
CA GLU A 268 33.06 -12.05 20.69
C GLU A 268 34.58 -12.21 20.76
N GLU A 269 35.21 -12.65 19.67
CA GLU A 269 36.66 -12.74 19.56
C GLU A 269 37.36 -11.39 19.80
N LEU A 270 36.86 -10.31 19.18
CA LEU A 270 37.37 -8.95 19.38
C LEU A 270 37.26 -8.49 20.82
N LEU A 271 36.15 -8.81 21.51
CA LEU A 271 35.98 -8.45 22.92
C LEU A 271 36.99 -9.17 23.82
N ILE A 272 37.22 -10.46 23.59
CA ILE A 272 38.20 -11.26 24.33
C ILE A 272 39.61 -10.69 24.10
N LEU A 273 39.97 -10.46 22.85
CA LEU A 273 41.29 -9.95 22.48
C LEU A 273 41.54 -8.55 23.04
N ASN A 274 40.54 -7.66 22.97
CA ASN A 274 40.65 -6.31 23.54
C ASN A 274 40.85 -6.37 25.06
N LYS A 275 40.13 -7.24 25.77
CA LYS A 275 40.32 -7.46 27.20
C LYS A 275 41.74 -7.93 27.52
N GLN A 276 42.27 -8.88 26.75
CA GLN A 276 43.64 -9.38 26.92
C GLN A 276 44.68 -8.28 26.67
N LEU A 277 44.54 -7.52 25.57
CA LEU A 277 45.41 -6.39 25.24
C LEU A 277 45.36 -5.32 26.34
N SER A 278 44.18 -5.03 26.87
CA SER A 278 44.01 -4.08 27.97
C SER A 278 44.74 -4.51 29.24
N ILE A 279 44.69 -5.79 29.61
CA ILE A 279 45.45 -6.31 30.76
C ILE A 279 46.95 -6.14 30.50
N ILE A 280 47.45 -6.65 29.38
CA ILE A 280 48.88 -6.59 29.02
C ILE A 280 49.40 -5.14 28.99
N ALA A 281 48.61 -4.22 28.45
CA ALA A 281 48.99 -2.81 28.34
C ALA A 281 48.99 -2.08 29.69
N ASN A 282 48.21 -2.52 30.67
CA ASN A 282 47.97 -1.79 31.92
C ASN A 282 48.62 -2.44 33.16
N THR A 283 49.04 -3.70 33.11
CA THR A 283 49.63 -4.42 34.26
C THR A 283 51.11 -4.74 34.04
N ASP A 284 51.89 -4.78 35.12
CA ASP A 284 53.26 -5.30 35.11
C ASP A 284 53.26 -6.83 34.98
N SER A 285 54.03 -7.36 34.02
CA SER A 285 54.01 -8.79 33.69
C SER A 285 54.52 -9.69 34.82
N LEU A 286 55.41 -9.20 35.68
CA LEU A 286 55.98 -9.97 36.77
C LEU A 286 55.06 -9.98 38.00
N THR A 287 54.59 -8.80 38.40
CA THR A 287 53.92 -8.57 39.70
C THR A 287 52.40 -8.51 39.61
N GLN A 288 51.83 -8.39 38.40
CA GLN A 288 50.38 -8.32 38.12
C GLN A 288 49.64 -7.13 38.77
N VAL A 289 50.37 -6.18 39.38
CA VAL A 289 49.83 -4.86 39.74
C VAL A 289 49.84 -3.94 38.51
N TYR A 290 49.28 -2.73 38.61
CA TYR A 290 49.36 -1.79 37.50
C TYR A 290 50.82 -1.47 37.13
N ASN A 291 51.07 -1.22 35.86
CA ASN A 291 52.36 -0.70 35.44
C ASN A 291 52.42 0.83 35.64
N ARG A 292 53.62 1.40 35.54
CA ARG A 292 53.84 2.85 35.63
C ARG A 292 52.97 3.65 34.69
N THR A 293 52.85 3.24 33.42
CA THR A 293 52.02 3.94 32.42
C THR A 293 50.57 4.07 32.88
N ARG A 294 50.00 2.98 33.42
CA ARG A 294 48.63 3.00 33.95
C ARG A 294 48.52 3.83 35.22
N PHE A 295 49.51 3.76 36.11
CA PHE A 295 49.54 4.60 37.30
C PHE A 295 49.55 6.09 36.95
N ASP A 296 50.38 6.53 36.00
CA ASP A 296 50.47 7.94 35.61
C ASP A 296 49.14 8.51 35.13
N VAL A 297 48.35 7.70 34.42
CA VAL A 297 46.99 8.04 33.99
C VAL A 297 46.07 8.19 35.21
N LEU A 298 46.00 7.16 36.06
CA LEU A 298 45.14 7.15 37.24
C LEU A 298 45.51 8.26 38.23
N PHE A 299 46.79 8.51 38.43
CA PHE A 299 47.29 9.53 39.34
C PHE A 299 46.82 10.93 38.94
N LYS A 300 46.95 11.28 37.66
CA LYS A 300 46.43 12.56 37.13
C LYS A 300 44.93 12.67 37.30
N GLU A 301 44.18 11.61 36.96
CA GLU A 301 42.72 11.59 37.10
C GLU A 301 42.28 11.81 38.55
N HIS A 302 42.92 11.13 39.50
CA HIS A 302 42.62 11.26 40.92
C HIS A 302 43.03 12.61 41.51
N VAL A 303 44.16 13.19 41.10
CA VAL A 303 44.56 14.54 41.55
C VAL A 303 43.52 15.58 41.10
N GLU A 304 43.11 15.55 39.83
CA GLU A 304 42.08 16.46 39.30
C GLU A 304 40.71 16.24 39.96
N HIS A 305 40.37 15.00 40.29
CA HIS A 305 39.15 14.68 41.01
C HIS A 305 39.18 15.19 42.46
N ALA A 306 40.29 14.93 43.17
CA ALA A 306 40.48 15.32 44.56
C ALA A 306 40.49 16.84 44.73
N LYS A 307 41.15 17.58 43.83
CA LYS A 307 41.11 19.05 43.81
C LYS A 307 39.71 19.60 43.62
N ARG A 308 38.97 19.07 42.63
CA ARG A 308 37.61 19.56 42.33
C ARG A 308 36.61 19.28 43.43
N ARG A 309 36.80 18.21 44.20
CA ARG A 309 35.88 17.80 45.27
C ARG A 309 36.37 18.11 46.68
N SER A 310 37.55 18.70 46.81
CA SER A 310 38.21 18.95 48.09
C SER A 310 38.29 17.69 48.97
N THR A 311 38.56 16.54 48.36
CA THR A 311 38.71 15.27 49.06
C THR A 311 40.18 14.94 49.26
N PRO A 312 40.56 14.32 50.39
CA PRO A 312 41.95 13.98 50.64
C PRO A 312 42.44 12.92 49.65
N LEU A 313 43.69 13.04 49.21
CA LEU A 313 44.38 12.08 48.35
C LEU A 313 45.80 11.95 48.85
N SER A 314 46.25 10.74 49.13
CA SER A 314 47.63 10.49 49.57
C SER A 314 48.34 9.56 48.60
N ILE A 315 49.65 9.78 48.41
CA ILE A 315 50.53 8.92 47.60
C ILE A 315 51.65 8.38 48.50
N LEU A 316 52.00 7.11 48.28
CA LEU A 316 53.13 6.45 48.90
C LEU A 316 54.05 5.94 47.79
N LEU A 317 55.34 6.26 47.88
CA LEU A 317 56.38 5.63 47.10
C LEU A 317 57.12 4.65 48.00
N VAL A 318 57.19 3.40 47.57
CA VAL A 318 57.62 2.25 48.37
C VAL A 318 58.79 1.60 47.67
N ASP A 319 59.92 1.43 48.35
CA ASP A 319 61.11 0.80 47.82
C ASP A 319 61.54 -0.37 48.71
N LEU A 320 61.88 -1.51 48.11
CA LEU A 320 62.42 -2.65 48.85
C LEU A 320 63.89 -2.41 49.18
N ASP A 321 64.17 -2.35 50.48
CA ASP A 321 65.50 -2.05 50.99
C ASP A 321 66.51 -3.13 50.60
N ASP A 322 67.70 -2.71 50.14
CA ASP A 322 68.82 -3.59 49.81
C ASP A 322 68.46 -4.70 48.79
N PHE A 323 67.46 -4.47 47.93
CA PHE A 323 66.99 -5.48 46.96
C PHE A 323 68.09 -5.99 46.02
N LYS A 324 69.05 -5.13 45.64
CA LYS A 324 70.23 -5.56 44.88
C LYS A 324 71.04 -6.64 45.61
N LYS A 325 71.21 -6.56 46.93
CA LYS A 325 71.91 -7.59 47.72
C LYS A 325 71.15 -8.91 47.73
N VAL A 326 69.82 -8.88 47.64
CA VAL A 326 69.00 -10.08 47.50
C VAL A 326 69.29 -10.75 46.16
N ASN A 327 69.27 -9.99 45.06
CA ASN A 327 69.61 -10.51 43.74
C ASN A 327 71.05 -11.05 43.68
N ASP A 328 72.00 -10.32 44.24
CA ASP A 328 73.42 -10.71 44.21
C ASP A 328 73.68 -11.99 45.03
N ARG A 329 72.92 -12.21 46.11
CA ARG A 329 73.10 -13.36 47.01
C ARG A 329 72.29 -14.60 46.61
N PHE A 330 71.06 -14.42 46.16
CA PHE A 330 70.10 -15.50 45.91
C PHE A 330 69.75 -15.68 44.43
N GLY A 331 70.26 -14.81 43.56
CA GLY A 331 69.98 -14.80 42.13
C GLY A 331 68.67 -14.07 41.78
N HIS A 332 68.56 -13.69 40.51
CA HIS A 332 67.41 -12.93 39.99
C HIS A 332 66.07 -13.66 40.13
N GLN A 333 66.06 -15.00 40.07
CA GLN A 333 64.82 -15.76 40.24
C GLN A 333 64.22 -15.59 41.65
N ALA A 334 65.06 -15.59 42.69
CA ALA A 334 64.62 -15.36 44.06
C ALA A 334 64.15 -13.90 44.24
N GLY A 335 64.85 -12.93 43.62
CA GLY A 335 64.42 -11.53 43.59
C GLY A 335 63.05 -11.35 42.94
N ASP A 336 62.79 -12.04 41.82
CA ASP A 336 61.50 -12.02 41.13
C ASP A 336 60.37 -12.55 42.02
N GLN A 337 60.63 -13.58 42.84
CA GLN A 337 59.65 -14.10 43.81
C GLN A 337 59.42 -13.12 44.97
N VAL A 338 60.48 -12.47 45.46
CA VAL A 338 60.36 -11.40 46.46
C VAL A 338 59.48 -10.28 45.92
N LEU A 339 59.66 -9.85 44.67
CA LEU A 339 58.84 -8.80 44.04
C LEU A 339 57.37 -9.21 43.91
N LYS A 340 57.10 -10.45 43.50
CA LYS A 340 55.73 -10.98 43.40
C LYS A 340 55.02 -10.99 44.75
N HIS A 341 55.69 -11.50 45.78
CA HIS A 341 55.11 -11.59 47.12
C HIS A 341 54.97 -10.20 47.75
N ALA A 342 55.94 -9.30 47.56
CA ALA A 342 55.83 -7.91 47.99
C ALA A 342 54.63 -7.23 47.34
N ALA A 343 54.43 -7.38 46.03
CA ALA A 343 53.28 -6.83 45.31
C ALA A 343 51.94 -7.35 45.86
N GLN A 344 51.84 -8.66 46.14
CA GLN A 344 50.65 -9.28 46.74
C GLN A 344 50.38 -8.75 48.15
N LEU A 345 51.42 -8.61 48.98
CA LEU A 345 51.31 -8.02 50.32
C LEU A 345 50.84 -6.57 50.24
N ILE A 346 51.41 -5.79 49.32
CA ILE A 346 51.02 -4.39 49.11
C ILE A 346 49.56 -4.31 48.70
N GLN A 347 49.11 -5.08 47.71
CA GLN A 347 47.70 -5.15 47.32
C GLN A 347 46.79 -5.56 48.49
N THR A 348 47.18 -6.56 49.28
CA THR A 348 46.37 -7.06 50.40
C THR A 348 46.22 -6.01 51.49
N VAL A 349 47.29 -5.29 51.82
CA VAL A 349 47.26 -4.22 52.84
C VAL A 349 46.43 -3.03 52.34
N VAL A 350 46.63 -2.63 51.09
CA VAL A 350 45.96 -1.48 50.48
C VAL A 350 44.47 -1.73 50.28
N GLY A 351 44.09 -2.91 49.78
CA GLY A 351 42.70 -3.29 49.52
C GLY A 351 42.12 -2.64 48.25
N GLU A 352 40.79 -2.70 48.12
CA GLU A 352 40.07 -2.18 46.94
C GLU A 352 40.04 -0.64 46.86
N ASP A 353 40.28 0.03 47.98
CA ASP A 353 40.20 1.49 48.08
C ASP A 353 41.45 2.21 47.53
N GLY A 354 42.49 1.48 47.14
CA GLY A 354 43.75 2.06 46.67
C GLY A 354 44.26 1.46 45.37
N VAL A 355 45.08 2.24 44.66
CA VAL A 355 45.73 1.84 43.42
C VAL A 355 47.16 1.44 43.74
N VAL A 356 47.55 0.22 43.34
CA VAL A 356 48.94 -0.26 43.48
C VAL A 356 49.54 -0.44 42.11
N ALA A 357 50.75 0.09 41.93
CA ALA A 357 51.52 -0.07 40.71
C ALA A 357 52.99 -0.36 40.98
N ARG A 358 53.64 -1.06 40.05
CA ARG A 358 55.09 -1.17 40.01
C ARG A 358 55.65 0.01 39.22
N TRP A 359 56.40 0.87 39.90
CA TRP A 359 56.93 2.11 39.35
C TRP A 359 58.19 1.85 38.51
N GLY A 360 59.06 0.95 38.97
CA GLY A 360 60.25 0.49 38.25
C GLY A 360 61.17 -0.34 39.14
N GLY A 361 61.79 -1.41 38.61
CA GLY A 361 62.70 -2.25 39.41
C GLY A 361 62.01 -2.81 40.67
N GLU A 362 62.49 -2.39 41.83
CA GLU A 362 62.00 -2.70 43.18
C GLU A 362 61.05 -1.65 43.78
N GLU A 363 60.70 -0.63 43.01
CA GLU A 363 59.86 0.49 43.44
C GLU A 363 58.39 0.24 43.10
N PHE A 364 57.53 0.51 44.08
CA PHE A 364 56.08 0.48 43.97
C PHE A 364 55.50 1.85 44.29
N ALA A 365 54.44 2.23 43.61
CA ALA A 365 53.65 3.42 43.88
C ALA A 365 52.26 3.01 44.34
N VAL A 366 51.78 3.63 45.42
CA VAL A 366 50.45 3.42 45.96
C VAL A 366 49.71 4.74 46.01
N LEU A 367 48.50 4.77 45.47
CA LEU A 367 47.60 5.91 45.54
C LEU A 367 46.42 5.57 46.44
N LEU A 368 46.11 6.46 47.40
CA LEU A 368 45.03 6.29 48.37
C LEU A 368 44.01 7.44 48.26
N PRO A 369 43.01 7.32 47.38
CA PRO A 369 41.89 8.25 47.29
C PRO A 369 41.05 8.25 48.56
N TYR A 370 40.68 9.43 49.06
CA TYR A 370 39.88 9.63 50.27
C TYR A 370 40.58 9.29 51.60
N PHE A 371 41.91 9.09 51.58
CA PHE A 371 42.72 8.92 52.78
C PHE A 371 43.40 10.23 53.15
N ASP A 372 43.00 10.78 54.29
CA ASP A 372 43.76 11.83 54.98
C ASP A 372 45.12 11.32 55.45
N LEU A 373 45.99 12.24 55.87
CA LEU A 373 47.37 11.93 56.25
C LEU A 373 47.45 10.83 57.31
N THR A 374 46.61 10.89 58.35
CA THR A 374 46.63 9.94 59.47
C THR A 374 46.21 8.54 59.03
N LYS A 375 45.17 8.42 58.20
CA LYS A 375 44.74 7.12 57.66
C LYS A 375 45.77 6.55 56.69
N ALA A 376 46.37 7.42 55.85
CA ALA A 376 47.43 7.02 54.93
C ALA A 376 48.69 6.57 55.68
N GLU A 377 49.07 7.25 56.76
CA GLU A 377 50.19 6.88 57.63
C GLU A 377 49.96 5.51 58.28
N ALA A 378 48.79 5.28 58.87
CA ALA A 378 48.45 3.99 59.45
C ALA A 378 48.54 2.85 58.42
N LYS A 379 48.14 3.12 57.17
CA LYS A 379 48.25 2.18 56.06
C LYS A 379 49.70 1.94 55.65
N ALA A 380 50.50 3.02 55.53
CA ALA A 380 51.93 2.95 55.22
C ALA A 380 52.70 2.16 56.28
N GLU A 381 52.43 2.40 57.55
CA GLU A 381 53.11 1.71 58.64
C GLU A 381 52.68 0.24 58.74
N SER A 382 51.40 -0.06 58.49
CA SER A 382 50.94 -1.44 58.33
C SER A 382 51.63 -2.14 57.15
N LEU A 383 51.83 -1.45 56.03
CA LEU A 383 52.53 -1.97 54.86
C LEU A 383 53.97 -2.35 55.23
N ARG A 384 54.70 -1.39 55.81
CA ARG A 384 56.08 -1.55 56.24
C ARG A 384 56.24 -2.72 57.22
N ALA A 385 55.37 -2.78 58.23
CA ALA A 385 55.38 -3.86 59.22
C ALA A 385 55.06 -5.22 58.59
N SER A 386 54.13 -5.29 57.63
CA SER A 386 53.80 -6.52 56.92
C SER A 386 54.96 -7.03 56.07
N VAL A 387 55.64 -6.14 55.33
CA VAL A 387 56.82 -6.50 54.54
C VAL A 387 57.96 -6.97 55.45
N ALA A 388 58.25 -6.25 56.53
CA ALA A 388 59.31 -6.62 57.46
C ALA A 388 59.07 -7.95 58.21
N LYS A 389 57.80 -8.33 58.40
CA LYS A 389 57.41 -9.61 59.02
C LYS A 389 57.35 -10.76 58.01
N ALA A 390 57.18 -10.47 56.73
CA ALA A 390 57.07 -11.48 55.69
C ALA A 390 58.37 -12.29 55.58
N ARG A 391 58.20 -13.59 55.39
CA ARG A 391 59.29 -14.50 55.04
C ARG A 391 59.14 -14.82 53.57
N PHE A 392 60.11 -14.37 52.78
CA PHE A 392 60.11 -14.59 51.35
C PHE A 392 60.83 -15.91 51.05
N GLU A 393 60.16 -16.82 50.32
CA GLU A 393 60.59 -18.19 49.99
C GLU A 393 60.81 -19.16 51.18
N GLU A 394 61.15 -20.41 50.87
CA GLU A 394 61.53 -21.46 51.83
C GLU A 394 62.85 -21.15 52.56
N GLN A 395 63.68 -20.27 52.01
CA GLN A 395 65.00 -19.90 52.55
C GLN A 395 64.96 -18.76 53.59
N GLU A 396 63.76 -18.29 53.98
CA GLU A 396 63.53 -17.18 54.92
C GLU A 396 64.28 -15.88 54.55
N ILE A 397 64.20 -15.44 53.29
CA ILE A 397 64.76 -14.15 52.88
C ILE A 397 64.00 -13.04 53.62
N LYS A 398 64.74 -12.18 54.32
CA LYS A 398 64.21 -11.01 55.04
C LYS A 398 64.44 -9.74 54.22
N VAL A 399 63.37 -9.04 53.92
CA VAL A 399 63.39 -7.77 53.19
C VAL A 399 62.59 -6.75 53.99
N THR A 400 63.06 -5.52 54.03
CA THR A 400 62.33 -4.39 54.61
C THR A 400 61.99 -3.39 53.51
N THR A 401 61.19 -2.38 53.84
CA THR A 401 60.84 -1.34 52.86
C THR A 401 60.94 0.05 53.47
N SER A 402 61.42 0.99 52.67
CA SER A 402 61.37 2.41 52.95
C SER A 402 60.21 3.03 52.19
N ILE A 403 59.46 3.91 52.85
CA ILE A 403 58.25 4.51 52.28
C ILE A 403 58.32 6.03 52.42
N GLY A 404 58.21 6.74 51.30
CA GLY A 404 57.97 8.18 51.26
C GLY A 404 56.50 8.46 51.03
N MET A 405 55.89 9.31 51.85
CA MET A 405 54.47 9.62 51.79
C MET A 405 54.22 11.12 51.69
N ALA A 406 53.23 11.50 50.89
CA ALA A 406 52.73 12.87 50.82
C ALA A 406 51.21 12.88 50.60
N GLN A 407 50.51 13.82 51.24
CA GLN A 407 49.10 14.11 50.98
C GLN A 407 48.95 15.32 50.06
N LEU A 408 48.06 15.24 49.07
CA LEU A 408 47.72 16.30 48.14
C LEU A 408 47.28 17.58 48.86
N ASN A 409 47.93 18.69 48.54
CA ASN A 409 47.49 20.04 48.85
C ASN A 409 46.72 20.65 47.65
N GLN A 410 45.74 21.51 47.91
CA GLN A 410 44.95 22.16 46.86
C GLN A 410 45.79 23.00 45.88
N PHE A 411 46.92 23.54 46.34
CA PHE A 411 47.76 24.44 45.57
C PHE A 411 48.89 23.76 44.80
N GLU A 412 49.10 22.46 44.96
CA GLU A 412 50.22 21.76 44.32
C GLU A 412 49.78 20.94 43.09
N THR A 413 50.64 20.83 42.10
CA THR A 413 50.44 19.99 40.92
C THR A 413 50.73 18.51 41.22
N ALA A 414 50.24 17.60 40.37
CA ALA A 414 50.55 16.18 40.48
C ALA A 414 52.07 15.90 40.51
N SER A 415 52.84 16.63 39.70
CA SER A 415 54.30 16.51 39.69
C SER A 415 54.97 16.99 40.98
N GLN A 416 54.47 18.07 41.61
CA GLN A 416 54.97 18.54 42.90
C GLN A 416 54.66 17.56 44.03
N LEU A 417 53.43 17.00 44.05
CA LEU A 417 53.05 15.97 45.01
C LEU A 417 53.95 14.73 44.87
N LEU A 418 54.16 14.24 43.65
CA LEU A 418 55.00 13.08 43.39
C LEU A 418 56.45 13.33 43.82
N LYS A 419 57.00 14.51 43.48
CA LYS A 419 58.35 14.89 43.88
C LYS A 419 58.49 14.94 45.41
N ARG A 420 57.50 15.49 46.11
CA ARG A 420 57.52 15.55 47.57
C ARG A 420 57.50 14.16 48.23
N ALA A 421 56.78 13.20 47.64
CA ALA A 421 56.81 11.80 48.08
C ALA A 421 58.17 11.13 47.78
N ASP A 422 58.81 11.49 46.67
CA ASP A 422 60.14 10.99 46.28
C ASP A 422 61.24 11.51 47.21
N ASP A 423 61.21 12.81 47.53
CA ASP A 423 62.10 13.43 48.51
C ASP A 423 61.96 12.75 49.89
N ALA A 424 60.72 12.46 50.32
CA ALA A 424 60.47 11.71 51.55
C ALA A 424 61.03 10.27 51.51
N LEU A 425 60.94 9.60 50.36
CA LEU A 425 61.49 8.26 50.19
C LEU A 425 63.02 8.27 50.23
N TYR A 426 63.63 9.28 49.62
CA TYR A 426 65.08 9.52 49.69
C TYR A 426 65.53 9.68 51.14
N ASP A 427 64.83 10.52 51.92
CA ASP A 427 65.11 10.71 53.35
C ASP A 427 64.90 9.42 54.15
N ALA A 428 63.90 8.61 53.80
CA ALA A 428 63.64 7.33 54.48
C ALA A 428 64.82 6.36 54.29
N LYS A 429 65.35 6.29 53.07
CA LYS A 429 66.56 5.52 52.73
C LYS A 429 67.80 6.06 53.44
N GLY A 430 67.97 7.39 53.49
CA GLY A 430 69.09 8.07 54.12
C GLY A 430 69.11 7.95 55.65
N SER A 431 67.93 7.89 56.27
CA SER A 431 67.79 7.89 57.73
C SER A 431 67.97 6.52 58.39
N GLY A 432 68.31 5.48 57.61
CA GLY A 432 68.54 4.13 58.11
C GLY A 432 67.51 3.08 57.68
N ARG A 433 66.70 3.38 56.64
CA ARG A 433 65.77 2.45 56.00
C ARG A 433 64.66 1.91 56.91
N ASN A 434 63.84 0.99 56.41
CA ASN A 434 62.76 0.32 57.14
C ASN A 434 61.85 1.28 57.93
N ARG A 435 61.37 2.35 57.27
CA ARG A 435 60.55 3.40 57.90
C ARG A 435 59.65 4.10 56.91
N VAL A 436 58.64 4.77 57.45
CA VAL A 436 57.81 5.75 56.73
C VAL A 436 58.35 7.15 57.04
N ILE A 437 58.55 7.96 56.01
CA ILE A 437 58.75 9.41 56.16
C ILE A 437 57.62 10.12 55.45
N ILE A 438 57.05 11.10 56.14
CA ILE A 438 55.96 11.93 55.64
C ILE A 438 56.55 13.30 55.31
N ALA A 439 56.44 13.71 54.06
CA ALA A 439 56.74 15.09 53.70
C ALA A 439 55.46 15.91 53.82
N TYR A 440 55.48 16.92 54.68
CA TYR A 440 54.38 17.89 54.83
C TYR A 440 54.47 18.93 53.72
N TYR A 441 53.32 19.48 53.30
CA TYR A 441 53.31 20.61 52.38
C TYR A 441 53.69 21.87 53.17
N GLU A 442 54.93 22.33 53.04
CA GLU A 442 55.31 23.63 53.55
C GLU A 442 54.67 24.70 52.65
N GLN A 443 53.76 25.49 53.23
CA GLN A 443 53.44 26.77 52.60
C GLN A 443 54.73 27.57 52.62
N ASN A 444 55.35 27.77 51.45
CA ASN A 444 56.34 28.84 51.33
C ASN A 444 55.67 30.08 51.93
N PRO A 445 56.19 30.70 53.00
CA PRO A 445 55.62 31.94 53.50
C PRO A 445 55.58 32.86 52.29
N THR A 446 54.38 33.37 52.00
CA THR A 446 54.21 34.34 50.93
C THR A 446 55.21 35.44 51.25
N GLN A 447 56.26 35.55 50.45
CA GLN A 447 57.16 36.67 50.50
C GLN A 447 56.31 37.84 50.00
N LEU A 448 55.54 38.43 50.92
CA LEU A 448 54.88 39.70 50.74
C LEU A 448 56.02 40.70 50.55
N ASP A 449 56.26 41.04 49.29
CA ASP A 449 57.16 42.11 48.88
C ASP A 449 56.52 43.43 49.35
N LEU A 450 56.63 43.71 50.64
CA LEU A 450 56.32 45.00 51.21
C LEU A 450 57.53 45.88 50.94
N ALA A 451 57.37 46.73 49.93
CA ALA A 451 58.17 47.94 49.84
C ALA A 451 58.07 48.68 51.18
N ASP A 452 59.24 48.97 51.75
CA ASP A 452 59.48 49.82 52.92
C ASP A 452 59.20 49.20 54.31
N GLY A 453 60.18 48.42 54.79
CA GLY A 453 60.94 48.83 55.99
C GLY A 453 60.32 48.73 57.40
N GLU A 454 59.27 47.96 57.65
CA GLU A 454 58.85 47.63 59.03
C GLU A 454 58.66 46.11 59.25
N PHE A 455 59.41 45.56 60.20
CA PHE A 455 59.23 44.21 60.70
C PHE A 455 58.10 44.20 61.72
N ILE A 456 57.08 43.37 61.50
CA ILE A 456 56.15 42.93 62.54
C ILE A 456 56.30 41.42 62.65
N GLU A 457 56.83 40.95 63.78
CA GLU A 457 56.72 39.55 64.16
C GLU A 457 55.26 39.26 64.51
N VAL A 458 54.53 38.62 63.59
CA VAL A 458 53.22 38.04 63.90
C VAL A 458 53.47 36.64 64.45
N PHE A 459 53.51 36.53 65.78
CA PHE A 459 53.33 35.25 66.46
C PHE A 459 51.86 34.85 66.32
N ASP A 460 51.60 33.72 65.67
CA ASP A 460 50.30 33.07 65.78
C ASP A 460 50.14 32.57 67.22
N ALA A 461 49.19 33.19 67.92
CA ALA A 461 48.85 32.86 69.29
C ALA A 461 48.29 31.43 69.36
N VAL A 462 48.93 30.64 70.22
CA VAL A 462 48.49 29.33 70.67
C VAL A 462 47.03 29.40 71.12
N SER A 463 46.20 28.53 70.55
CA SER A 463 44.84 28.26 71.00
C SER A 463 44.83 27.65 72.40
N GLU A 464 44.33 28.38 73.40
CA GLU A 464 43.92 27.81 74.70
C GLU A 464 42.42 27.44 74.72
N PRO A 465 42.03 26.43 75.53
CA PRO A 465 40.76 25.74 75.41
C PRO A 465 39.60 26.44 76.15
N SER A 466 38.41 26.31 75.59
CA SER A 466 37.14 26.79 76.14
C SER A 466 36.84 26.26 77.55
N GLN A 467 36.82 27.14 78.55
CA GLN A 467 36.17 26.89 79.84
C GLN A 467 34.72 27.38 79.79
N CYS A 468 33.76 26.46 79.93
CA CYS A 468 32.36 26.78 80.25
C CYS A 468 32.17 26.72 81.77
N VAL A 469 31.72 27.83 82.37
CA VAL A 469 31.24 27.95 83.76
C VAL A 469 29.70 28.03 83.73
N PRO A 470 28.97 27.46 84.71
CA PRO A 470 27.54 27.15 84.57
C PRO A 470 26.61 28.25 85.12
N GLY A 471 25.43 28.36 84.49
CA GLY A 471 24.12 28.64 85.09
C GLY A 471 23.84 30.02 85.69
N VAL A 472 22.77 30.68 85.22
CA VAL A 472 21.57 30.99 86.04
C VAL A 472 20.42 31.44 85.12
N SER A 473 19.26 30.90 85.45
CA SER A 473 17.91 31.08 84.92
C SER A 473 17.36 32.51 84.97
N GLN A 474 16.54 32.90 83.98
CA GLN A 474 15.37 33.75 84.23
C GLN A 474 14.25 33.56 83.19
N LYS A 475 13.03 33.48 83.73
CA LYS A 475 11.72 33.15 83.15
C LYS A 475 11.13 34.22 82.21
N LEU A 476 10.07 33.80 81.49
CA LEU A 476 8.72 34.38 81.32
C LEU A 476 8.27 34.46 79.83
N PRO A 477 6.97 34.46 79.49
CA PRO A 477 5.93 33.49 79.85
C PRO A 477 4.98 33.14 78.67
N SER A 478 3.94 32.35 79.01
CA SER A 478 2.73 31.90 78.28
C SER A 478 2.88 30.70 77.36
#